data_AF-A0A8S2E2M7-F1
#
_entry.id   AF-A0A8S2E2M7-F1
#
_cell.length_a   1.000
_cell.length_b   1.000
_cell.length_c   1.000
_cell.angle_alpha   90.00
_cell.angle_beta   90.00
_cell.angle_gamma   90.00
#
_symmetry.space_group_name_H-M   'P 1'
#
loop_
_entity.id
_entity.type
_entity.pdbx_description
1 polymer ?
#
loop_
_entity_poly.entity_id
_entity_poly.type
_entity_poly.pdbx_seq_one_letter_code
_entity_poly.pdbx_strand_id
1 'polypeptide(L)'
;MACALSTPPLLSNNNNSTERQRDDDVTSDRPNGKQQRRFIPVTSAIPDIPHGFVLSLPPRPEQSGIIKESEQMIYVNHFSCQLKQNLNLYQYDVCVEQANRKPQNDQWHEVKGREKCKTFFYLLLNEKCLPSTNVWYDEGKCLYSTERFEPVIITTKQNVQLRFNIKAQSGMWNTQDIYDYINGRTSQYPFDAVRIIETLLKKSIHHLIHVEHNTCYFTNQKPSILDGGFEEYRGFVQMLNLAKERISLILQTKLTTFYPTVDMLEFIENYLGTITLRPSDYKQLANVLDGVKVSTIQSNHTQIYWIKRFGDVPGNIYLDDDLTRPNVTQYYAEEKGIKLKYPQLKCLEVYFLNEYTNPKFLPLEVCRLTPWQIYDHEVDSKQRRMTEAQRPKKSIPNPEERYKAIMSSLQTCNYNNKQNNLCQAIGFQINDQEMPKVKTRILPKPQITNGSQQRREQAEIRFGNIQLNGHLFQPKPIIKLSLVHFGQFNDAKKNLLTNFTNSFFGILKKFGMPHPQLKIWKLDDTQNEIEEFFVEQKRLNPDVIICVLESDIKASVKYCATVTHVLNEDFLIKFTGEQIFPLVFICT
;
A
#
# COMPACT_ATOMS: atom_id res chain seq x y z
N MET A 1 6.97 2.39 23.49
CA MET A 1 7.72 1.60 22.51
C MET A 1 6.80 0.52 21.94
N ALA A 2 6.07 0.86 20.89
CA ALA A 2 5.60 -0.13 19.93
C ALA A 2 6.66 -0.08 18.81
N CYS A 3 7.47 -1.12 18.65
CA CYS A 3 8.16 -1.32 17.40
C CYS A 3 7.07 -1.63 16.38
N ALA A 4 6.58 -0.59 15.70
CA ALA A 4 6.10 -0.76 14.35
C ALA A 4 7.23 -1.47 13.60
N LEU A 5 6.97 -2.70 13.16
CA LEU A 5 7.76 -3.31 12.10
C LEU A 5 7.56 -2.41 10.88
N SER A 6 8.41 -1.39 10.76
CA SER A 6 8.69 -0.78 9.48
C SER A 6 9.16 -1.92 8.58
N THR A 7 8.38 -2.21 7.56
CA THR A 7 8.86 -2.88 6.36
C THR A 7 10.25 -2.33 6.03
N PRO A 8 11.29 -3.18 5.85
CA PRO A 8 12.58 -2.66 5.45
C PRO A 8 12.42 -1.89 4.13
N PRO A 9 13.04 -0.71 3.98
CA PRO A 9 13.04 -0.03 2.71
C PRO A 9 13.73 -0.95 1.69
N LEU A 10 13.09 -1.11 0.53
CA LEU A 10 13.74 -1.67 -0.65
C LEU A 10 14.97 -0.81 -0.94
N LEU A 11 16.16 -1.36 -0.64
CA LEU A 11 17.43 -0.76 -1.00
C LEU A 11 17.50 -0.69 -2.53
N SER A 12 17.25 0.50 -3.08
CA SER A 12 17.66 0.84 -4.44
C SER A 12 19.19 0.93 -4.45
N ASN A 13 19.84 -0.07 -5.02
CA ASN A 13 21.27 -0.01 -5.32
C ASN A 13 21.54 1.12 -6.33
N ASN A 14 21.95 2.29 -5.82
CA ASN A 14 22.63 3.32 -6.61
C ASN A 14 24.08 3.40 -6.12
N ASN A 15 24.90 2.47 -6.58
CA ASN A 15 26.35 2.64 -6.60
C ASN A 15 26.78 2.58 -8.06
N ASN A 16 27.01 3.75 -8.65
CA ASN A 16 27.92 3.91 -9.79
C ASN A 16 28.68 5.22 -9.57
N SER A 17 29.76 5.09 -8.80
CA SER A 17 30.92 5.96 -8.90
C SER A 17 31.74 5.48 -10.09
N THR A 18 31.81 6.23 -11.18
CA THR A 18 32.94 6.15 -12.12
C THR A 18 33.18 7.47 -12.81
N GLU A 19 34.48 7.73 -12.91
CA GLU A 19 35.16 8.88 -13.47
C GLU A 19 34.79 9.19 -14.91
N ARG A 20 35.02 10.46 -15.26
CA ARG A 20 34.97 11.00 -16.62
C ARG A 20 36.03 10.33 -17.48
N GLN A 21 35.62 9.73 -18.60
CA GLN A 21 36.42 9.70 -19.82
C GLN A 21 35.48 9.74 -21.04
N ARG A 22 35.84 10.61 -21.97
CA ARG A 22 35.20 10.78 -23.30
C ARG A 22 35.62 9.59 -24.15
N ASP A 23 34.74 9.14 -25.03
CA ASP A 23 35.05 8.70 -26.40
C ASP A 23 33.74 8.34 -27.14
N ASP A 24 33.83 8.42 -28.46
CA ASP A 24 32.79 8.79 -29.44
C ASP A 24 31.81 7.68 -29.88
N ASP A 25 30.73 8.14 -30.54
CA ASP A 25 29.87 7.49 -31.56
C ASP A 25 29.74 5.96 -31.56
N VAL A 26 28.57 5.43 -31.17
CA VAL A 26 27.86 4.33 -31.88
C VAL A 26 26.34 4.38 -31.59
N THR A 27 25.56 4.40 -32.65
CA THR A 27 24.11 4.19 -32.74
C THR A 27 23.67 2.85 -32.10
N SER A 28 22.72 2.86 -31.16
CA SER A 28 21.94 1.65 -30.84
C SER A 28 20.60 1.93 -30.15
N ASP A 29 19.62 1.15 -30.57
CA ASP A 29 18.23 1.10 -30.13
C ASP A 29 18.05 1.07 -28.61
N ARG A 30 17.14 1.91 -28.10
CA ARG A 30 16.63 1.81 -26.73
C ARG A 30 15.51 0.76 -26.68
N PRO A 31 15.64 -0.36 -25.93
CA PRO A 31 14.49 -1.16 -25.59
C PRO A 31 13.70 -0.46 -24.49
N ASN A 32 12.43 -0.19 -24.76
CA ASN A 32 11.43 0.24 -23.77
C ASN A 32 11.29 -0.82 -22.66
N GLY A 33 12.07 -0.66 -21.58
CA GLY A 33 11.93 -1.41 -20.35
C GLY A 33 10.68 -0.97 -19.58
N LYS A 34 9.49 -1.36 -20.02
CA LYS A 34 8.33 -1.42 -19.11
C LYS A 34 8.65 -2.48 -18.06
N GLN A 35 8.90 -2.05 -16.83
CA GLN A 35 8.91 -2.95 -15.67
C GLN A 35 7.59 -3.73 -15.67
N GLN A 36 7.66 -5.01 -16.07
CA GLN A 36 6.56 -5.94 -15.87
C GLN A 36 6.31 -6.01 -14.38
N ARG A 37 5.21 -5.42 -13.90
CA ARG A 37 4.74 -5.61 -12.53
C ARG A 37 4.59 -7.11 -12.31
N ARG A 38 5.56 -7.70 -11.61
CA ARG A 38 5.54 -9.12 -11.25
C ARG A 38 4.34 -9.33 -10.34
N PHE A 39 3.35 -10.04 -10.84
CA PHE A 39 2.21 -10.49 -10.05
C PHE A 39 2.73 -11.24 -8.81
N ILE A 40 2.20 -10.97 -7.62
CA ILE A 40 2.63 -11.55 -6.31
C ILE A 40 1.74 -12.75 -5.93
N PRO A 41 2.23 -14.00 -5.78
CA PRO A 41 1.40 -15.18 -5.47
C PRO A 41 0.59 -15.00 -4.18
N VAL A 42 -0.32 -15.93 -3.82
CA VAL A 42 -0.73 -16.04 -2.41
C VAL A 42 0.53 -16.41 -1.65
N THR A 43 1.19 -15.38 -1.16
CA THR A 43 2.52 -15.46 -0.59
C THR A 43 2.34 -15.53 0.91
N SER A 44 3.25 -16.23 1.56
CA SER A 44 3.43 -16.03 2.98
C SER A 44 3.71 -14.54 3.25
N ALA A 45 3.37 -14.07 4.44
CA ALA A 45 3.85 -12.78 4.91
C ALA A 45 5.39 -12.78 5.06
N ILE A 46 6.00 -13.96 5.07
CA ILE A 46 7.44 -14.16 5.11
C ILE A 46 8.01 -14.05 3.69
N PRO A 47 8.99 -13.16 3.47
CA PRO A 47 9.63 -12.99 2.17
C PRO A 47 10.50 -14.20 1.81
N ASP A 48 10.63 -14.46 0.51
CA ASP A 48 11.63 -15.39 -0.01
C ASP A 48 13.02 -14.77 0.15
N ILE A 49 13.76 -15.16 1.18
CA ILE A 49 15.13 -14.69 1.41
C ILE A 49 16.07 -15.57 0.58
N PRO A 50 16.94 -15.00 -0.28
CA PRO A 50 17.95 -15.77 -0.98
C PRO A 50 18.81 -16.54 0.02
N HIS A 51 19.03 -17.84 -0.23
CA HIS A 51 19.99 -18.63 0.54
C HIS A 51 21.40 -18.08 0.27
N GLY A 52 21.85 -17.16 1.12
CA GLY A 52 23.16 -16.55 0.98
C GLY A 52 23.26 -15.29 1.83
N PHE A 53 23.94 -15.43 2.98
CA PHE A 53 24.31 -14.36 3.90
C PHE A 53 23.17 -13.68 4.66
N VAL A 54 22.60 -14.40 5.61
CA VAL A 54 22.03 -13.77 6.80
C VAL A 54 23.19 -13.54 7.76
N LEU A 55 23.65 -12.30 7.89
CA LEU A 55 24.46 -11.91 9.05
C LEU A 55 23.67 -12.33 10.30
N SER A 56 24.25 -13.22 11.12
CA SER A 56 23.58 -13.69 12.32
C SER A 56 23.33 -12.51 13.25
N LEU A 57 22.06 -12.23 13.54
CA LEU A 57 21.71 -11.24 14.56
C LEU A 57 22.30 -11.71 15.91
N PRO A 58 22.83 -10.79 16.73
CA PRO A 58 23.34 -11.17 18.03
C PRO A 58 22.23 -11.80 18.88
N PRO A 59 22.53 -12.86 19.65
CA PRO A 59 21.54 -13.49 20.52
C PRO A 59 21.08 -12.49 21.58
N ARG A 60 19.84 -12.66 22.05
CA ARG A 60 19.33 -11.88 23.18
C ARG A 60 20.19 -12.18 24.42
N PRO A 61 20.80 -11.17 25.08
CA PRO A 61 21.46 -11.39 26.36
C PRO A 61 20.41 -11.85 27.37
N GLU A 62 20.67 -12.96 28.08
CA GLU A 62 19.67 -13.83 28.72
C GLU A 62 18.74 -13.17 29.75
N GLN A 63 19.03 -11.95 30.21
CA GLN A 63 18.19 -11.23 31.17
C GLN A 63 17.28 -10.22 30.46
N SER A 64 15.96 -10.43 30.60
CA SER A 64 15.01 -9.34 30.37
C SER A 64 15.39 -8.18 31.29
N GLY A 65 15.47 -6.95 30.75
CA GLY A 65 15.83 -5.78 31.57
C GLY A 65 14.96 -5.66 32.83
N ILE A 66 15.57 -5.26 33.94
CA ILE A 66 14.89 -5.16 35.25
C ILE A 66 14.24 -3.79 35.50
N ILE A 67 14.64 -2.77 34.74
CA ILE A 67 14.21 -1.38 34.91
C ILE A 67 12.70 -1.27 34.62
N LYS A 68 11.92 -0.76 35.57
CA LYS A 68 10.50 -0.48 35.43
C LYS A 68 10.06 0.59 36.42
N GLU A 69 9.13 1.44 36.00
CA GLU A 69 8.35 2.32 36.89
C GLU A 69 7.12 1.56 37.40
N SER A 70 6.45 0.83 36.50
CA SER A 70 5.31 -0.03 36.83
C SER A 70 5.18 -1.19 35.85
N GLU A 71 4.25 -2.10 36.14
CA GLU A 71 3.92 -3.24 35.29
C GLU A 71 2.45 -3.18 34.89
N GLN A 72 2.16 -3.61 33.66
CA GLN A 72 0.80 -3.66 33.16
C GLN A 72 0.60 -4.90 32.28
N MET A 73 -0.57 -5.51 32.39
CA MET A 73 -1.02 -6.54 31.45
C MET A 73 -1.57 -5.85 30.21
N ILE A 74 -1.04 -6.19 29.03
CA ILE A 74 -1.55 -5.70 27.75
C ILE A 74 -2.04 -6.87 26.91
N TYR A 75 -3.05 -6.62 26.10
CA TYR A 75 -3.48 -7.56 25.08
C TYR A 75 -2.53 -7.52 23.88
N VAL A 76 -2.19 -8.69 23.35
CA VAL A 76 -1.37 -8.83 22.14
C VAL A 76 -2.12 -9.68 21.12
N ASN A 77 -2.10 -9.26 19.86
CA ASN A 77 -2.73 -9.97 18.76
C ASN A 77 -1.91 -11.21 18.29
N HIS A 78 -1.23 -11.89 19.21
CA HIS A 78 -0.40 -13.08 19.00
C HIS A 78 -1.08 -14.28 19.63
N PHE A 79 -1.87 -15.01 18.85
CA PHE A 79 -2.65 -16.15 19.34
C PHE A 79 -1.79 -17.41 19.37
N SER A 80 -1.66 -18.03 20.54
CA SER A 80 -0.86 -19.25 20.69
C SER A 80 -1.46 -20.36 19.85
N CYS A 81 -0.61 -21.08 19.12
CA CYS A 81 -1.02 -22.19 18.28
C CYS A 81 -0.08 -23.40 18.42
N GLN A 82 -0.56 -24.55 17.96
CA GLN A 82 0.14 -25.83 17.98
C GLN A 82 0.02 -26.49 16.60
N LEU A 83 0.98 -27.35 16.30
CA LEU A 83 1.08 -28.15 15.08
C LEU A 83 1.40 -29.60 15.46
N LYS A 84 1.14 -30.53 14.56
CA LYS A 84 1.67 -31.89 14.69
C LYS A 84 3.20 -31.87 14.54
N GLN A 85 3.92 -32.47 15.48
CA GLN A 85 5.38 -32.68 15.39
C GLN A 85 5.73 -33.79 14.39
N ASN A 86 6.94 -33.75 13.84
CA ASN A 86 7.46 -34.76 12.92
C ASN A 86 6.57 -35.01 11.68
N LEU A 87 5.91 -33.98 11.16
CA LEU A 87 5.08 -34.08 9.96
C LEU A 87 5.85 -33.59 8.73
N ASN A 88 5.94 -34.44 7.70
CA ASN A 88 6.52 -34.05 6.42
C ASN A 88 5.55 -33.19 5.60
N LEU A 89 6.10 -32.14 4.99
CA LEU A 89 5.44 -31.23 4.06
C LEU A 89 6.14 -31.38 2.71
N TYR A 90 5.44 -31.90 1.71
CA TYR A 90 5.96 -32.12 0.36
C TYR A 90 5.54 -30.96 -0.55
N GLN A 91 6.48 -30.41 -1.33
CA GLN A 91 6.20 -29.42 -2.38
C GLN A 91 6.41 -30.05 -3.75
N TYR A 92 5.51 -29.71 -4.67
CA TYR A 92 5.55 -30.12 -6.06
C TYR A 92 5.46 -28.90 -6.97
N ASP A 93 6.26 -28.90 -8.03
CA ASP A 93 6.14 -27.91 -9.09
C ASP A 93 4.92 -28.23 -9.95
N VAL A 94 4.09 -27.21 -10.20
CA VAL A 94 2.86 -27.36 -10.97
C VAL A 94 2.74 -26.30 -12.06
N CYS A 95 2.04 -26.66 -13.14
CA CYS A 95 1.54 -25.70 -14.10
C CYS A 95 0.16 -26.11 -14.63
N VAL A 96 -0.65 -25.11 -14.98
CA VAL A 96 -1.90 -25.34 -15.71
C VAL A 96 -1.61 -25.16 -17.18
N GLU A 97 -2.02 -26.12 -17.99
CA GLU A 97 -1.80 -26.11 -19.43
C GLU A 97 -3.14 -26.15 -20.17
N GLN A 98 -3.18 -25.51 -21.34
CA GLN A 98 -4.35 -25.47 -22.21
C GLN A 98 -4.04 -26.06 -23.58
N ALA A 99 -4.98 -26.84 -24.13
CA ALA A 99 -4.90 -27.36 -25.48
C ALA A 99 -5.02 -26.25 -26.54
N ASN A 100 -4.29 -26.37 -27.64
CA ASN A 100 -4.45 -25.46 -28.77
C ASN A 100 -5.84 -25.59 -29.41
N ARG A 101 -6.42 -24.46 -29.83
CA ARG A 101 -7.70 -24.43 -30.55
C ARG A 101 -7.64 -25.07 -31.95
N LYS A 102 -6.44 -25.26 -32.51
CA LYS A 102 -6.25 -25.89 -33.82
C LYS A 102 -6.02 -27.40 -33.61
N PRO A 103 -6.92 -28.27 -34.10
CA PRO A 103 -6.94 -29.70 -33.76
C PRO A 103 -5.77 -30.54 -34.34
N GLN A 104 -4.87 -29.96 -35.15
CA GLN A 104 -3.85 -30.72 -35.87
C GLN A 104 -2.56 -30.99 -35.08
N ASN A 105 -2.30 -30.27 -33.99
CA ASN A 105 -1.14 -30.51 -33.13
C ASN A 105 -1.62 -30.64 -31.69
N ASP A 106 -1.42 -31.81 -31.08
CA ASP A 106 -1.72 -32.15 -29.69
C ASP A 106 -0.78 -31.41 -28.71
N GLN A 107 -0.60 -30.10 -28.94
CA GLN A 107 0.30 -29.22 -28.26
C GLN A 107 -0.44 -28.47 -27.16
N TRP A 108 0.13 -28.57 -25.96
CA TRP A 108 -0.33 -27.93 -24.74
C TRP A 108 0.58 -26.75 -24.42
N HIS A 109 0.01 -25.63 -23.99
CA HIS A 109 0.76 -24.45 -23.57
C HIS A 109 0.39 -24.03 -22.16
N GLU A 110 1.37 -23.53 -21.41
CA GLU A 110 1.15 -23.03 -20.05
C GLU A 110 0.18 -21.84 -20.07
N VAL A 111 -0.84 -21.92 -19.23
CA VAL A 111 -1.84 -20.87 -19.04
C VAL A 111 -1.18 -19.70 -18.33
N LYS A 112 -1.16 -18.54 -19.00
CA LYS A 112 -0.71 -17.28 -18.41
C LYS A 112 -1.87 -16.62 -17.66
N GLY A 113 -1.77 -16.54 -16.33
CA GLY A 113 -2.69 -15.79 -15.47
C GLY A 113 -3.20 -16.60 -14.28
N ARG A 114 -3.10 -16.01 -13.08
CA ARG A 114 -3.39 -16.71 -11.82
C ARG A 114 -4.85 -17.06 -11.61
N GLU A 115 -5.76 -16.15 -11.91
CA GLU A 115 -7.20 -16.35 -11.65
C GLU A 115 -7.72 -17.58 -12.39
N LYS A 116 -7.27 -17.81 -13.63
CA LYS A 116 -7.63 -19.00 -14.40
C LYS A 116 -7.06 -20.28 -13.77
N CYS A 117 -5.78 -20.27 -13.36
CA CYS A 117 -5.16 -21.41 -12.68
C CYS A 117 -5.83 -21.73 -11.33
N LYS A 118 -6.11 -20.69 -10.55
CA LYS A 118 -6.81 -20.73 -9.26
C LYS A 118 -8.21 -21.34 -9.42
N THR A 119 -9.00 -20.82 -10.37
CA THR A 119 -10.36 -21.31 -10.63
C THR A 119 -10.35 -22.77 -11.03
N PHE A 120 -9.43 -23.17 -11.91
CA PHE A 120 -9.30 -24.55 -12.34
C PHE A 120 -8.84 -25.49 -11.20
N PHE A 121 -7.92 -25.05 -10.34
CA PHE A 121 -7.53 -25.83 -9.16
C PHE A 121 -8.71 -26.07 -8.21
N TYR A 122 -9.52 -25.05 -7.91
CA TYR A 122 -10.69 -25.23 -7.03
C TYR A 122 -11.78 -26.10 -7.68
N LEU A 123 -11.91 -26.07 -9.01
CA LEU A 123 -12.77 -27.01 -9.72
C LEU A 123 -12.31 -28.46 -9.49
N LEU A 124 -11.01 -28.73 -9.64
CA LEU A 124 -10.41 -30.06 -9.39
C LEU A 124 -10.59 -30.51 -7.94
N LEU A 125 -10.45 -29.59 -6.99
CA LEU A 125 -10.68 -29.84 -5.57
C LEU A 125 -12.15 -30.24 -5.31
N ASN A 126 -13.11 -29.52 -5.89
CA ASN A 126 -14.54 -29.80 -5.75
C ASN A 126 -14.97 -31.11 -6.40
N GLU A 127 -14.40 -31.45 -7.57
CA GLU A 127 -14.64 -32.71 -8.26
C GLU A 127 -13.86 -33.89 -7.65
N LYS A 128 -13.03 -33.66 -6.62
CA LYS A 128 -12.20 -34.66 -5.94
C LYS A 128 -11.26 -35.41 -6.90
N CYS A 129 -10.70 -34.69 -7.88
CA CYS A 129 -9.77 -35.26 -8.87
C CYS A 129 -8.30 -35.25 -8.42
N LEU A 130 -8.01 -34.64 -7.26
CA LEU A 130 -6.64 -34.50 -6.74
C LEU A 130 -6.14 -35.81 -6.10
N PRO A 131 -4.82 -36.08 -6.15
CA PRO A 131 -4.24 -37.36 -5.71
C PRO A 131 -4.32 -37.60 -4.20
N SER A 132 -4.48 -36.53 -3.40
CA SER A 132 -4.71 -36.60 -1.96
C SER A 132 -5.75 -35.55 -1.56
N THR A 133 -6.47 -35.80 -0.46
CA THR A 133 -7.40 -34.84 0.14
C THR A 133 -6.69 -33.72 0.89
N ASN A 134 -5.42 -33.93 1.25
CA ASN A 134 -4.62 -33.02 2.08
C ASN A 134 -3.63 -32.25 1.19
N VAL A 135 -4.16 -31.52 0.21
CA VAL A 135 -3.38 -30.74 -0.76
C VAL A 135 -3.84 -29.28 -0.79
N TRP A 136 -2.90 -28.37 -0.99
CA TRP A 136 -3.20 -26.95 -1.18
C TRP A 136 -2.22 -26.29 -2.13
N TYR A 137 -2.71 -25.29 -2.86
CA TYR A 137 -2.00 -24.63 -3.96
C TYR A 137 -1.77 -23.15 -3.65
N ASP A 138 -0.56 -22.64 -3.87
CA ASP A 138 -0.19 -21.23 -3.64
C ASP A 138 -0.73 -20.24 -4.69
N GLU A 139 -1.49 -20.71 -5.68
CA GLU A 139 -1.95 -19.90 -6.82
C GLU A 139 -0.81 -19.38 -7.71
N GLY A 140 0.40 -19.90 -7.50
CA GLY A 140 1.62 -19.62 -8.25
C GLY A 140 2.08 -20.83 -9.03
N LYS A 141 3.10 -21.52 -8.52
CA LYS A 141 3.76 -22.65 -9.19
C LYS A 141 3.98 -23.84 -8.26
N CYS A 142 3.49 -23.79 -7.03
CA CYS A 142 3.75 -24.81 -6.04
C CYS A 142 2.46 -25.38 -5.47
N LEU A 143 2.34 -26.70 -5.51
CA LEU A 143 1.35 -27.48 -4.78
C LEU A 143 2.03 -28.12 -3.57
N TYR A 144 1.33 -28.15 -2.45
CA TYR A 144 1.83 -28.74 -1.21
C TYR A 144 0.94 -29.89 -0.74
N SER A 145 1.52 -30.82 0.01
CA SER A 145 0.78 -31.90 0.65
C SER A 145 1.45 -32.41 1.92
N THR A 146 0.66 -33.05 2.79
CA THR A 146 1.16 -33.82 3.93
C THR A 146 1.49 -35.27 3.58
N GLU A 147 1.12 -35.72 2.37
CA GLU A 147 1.31 -37.08 1.88
C GLU A 147 2.13 -37.06 0.59
N ARG A 148 2.99 -38.07 0.45
CA ARG A 148 3.77 -38.23 -0.77
C ARG A 148 2.92 -38.92 -1.84
N PHE A 149 2.93 -38.40 -3.07
CA PHE A 149 2.29 -39.02 -4.22
C PHE A 149 3.13 -38.81 -5.47
N GLU A 150 2.88 -39.64 -6.47
CA GLU A 150 3.58 -39.56 -7.75
C GLU A 150 3.04 -38.40 -8.61
N PRO A 151 3.91 -37.73 -9.39
CA PRO A 151 3.51 -36.76 -10.40
C PRO A 151 2.38 -37.26 -11.29
N VAL A 152 1.39 -36.39 -11.54
CA VAL A 152 0.20 -36.74 -12.31
C VAL A 152 -0.33 -35.54 -13.08
N ILE A 153 -0.89 -35.82 -14.25
CA ILE A 153 -1.61 -34.85 -15.06
C ILE A 153 -3.10 -35.10 -14.86
N ILE A 154 -3.82 -34.07 -14.41
CA ILE A 154 -5.22 -34.18 -14.02
C ILE A 154 -6.08 -33.32 -14.94
N THR A 155 -7.16 -33.88 -15.47
CA THR A 155 -8.16 -33.18 -16.29
C THR A 155 -9.55 -33.37 -15.70
N THR A 156 -10.47 -32.43 -15.96
CA THR A 156 -11.88 -32.56 -15.59
C THR A 156 -12.76 -32.81 -16.81
N LYS A 157 -13.94 -33.40 -16.58
CA LYS A 157 -14.94 -33.54 -17.66
C LYS A 157 -15.43 -32.19 -18.16
N GLN A 158 -15.48 -31.18 -17.30
CA GLN A 158 -15.95 -29.83 -17.64
C GLN A 158 -14.94 -29.06 -18.48
N ASN A 159 -13.64 -29.30 -18.30
CA ASN A 159 -12.58 -28.57 -18.97
C ASN A 159 -11.53 -29.53 -19.52
N VAL A 160 -11.91 -30.43 -20.44
CA VAL A 160 -10.97 -31.36 -21.10
C VAL A 160 -9.85 -30.63 -21.86
N GLN A 161 -10.07 -29.35 -22.19
CA GLN A 161 -9.05 -28.48 -22.80
C GLN A 161 -8.05 -27.90 -21.81
N LEU A 162 -8.22 -28.10 -20.49
CA LEU A 162 -7.30 -27.68 -19.44
C LEU A 162 -6.79 -28.91 -18.68
N ARG A 163 -5.50 -28.91 -18.35
CA ARG A 163 -4.90 -29.94 -17.51
C ARG A 163 -4.01 -29.32 -16.43
N PHE A 164 -4.02 -29.93 -15.25
CA PHE A 164 -3.19 -29.55 -14.12
C PHE A 164 -2.03 -30.54 -14.07
N ASN A 165 -0.85 -30.06 -14.46
CA ASN A 165 0.36 -30.86 -14.57
C ASN A 165 1.17 -30.74 -13.29
N ILE A 166 1.14 -31.79 -12.46
CA ILE A 166 2.01 -31.92 -11.29
C ILE A 166 3.29 -32.62 -11.76
N LYS A 167 4.43 -31.92 -11.71
CA LYS A 167 5.65 -32.32 -12.40
C LYS A 167 6.57 -33.19 -11.55
N ALA A 168 7.20 -32.60 -10.54
CA ALA A 168 8.18 -33.28 -9.71
C ALA A 168 8.08 -32.75 -8.28
N GLN A 169 8.41 -33.61 -7.32
CA GLN A 169 8.59 -33.17 -5.93
C GLN A 169 9.83 -32.27 -5.89
N SER A 170 9.62 -30.96 -5.69
CA SER A 170 10.69 -29.96 -5.67
C SER A 170 11.27 -29.71 -4.28
N GLY A 171 10.60 -30.18 -3.22
CA GLY A 171 11.15 -30.10 -1.87
C GLY A 171 10.36 -30.91 -0.83
N MET A 172 10.98 -31.06 0.35
CA MET A 172 10.38 -31.68 1.53
C MET A 172 10.90 -30.97 2.79
N TRP A 173 9.99 -30.56 3.66
CA TRP A 173 10.30 -29.92 4.95
C TRP A 173 9.59 -30.65 6.08
N ASN A 174 10.05 -30.47 7.31
CA ASN A 174 9.43 -31.12 8.45
C ASN A 174 8.97 -30.08 9.48
N THR A 175 7.77 -30.27 10.05
CA THR A 175 7.28 -29.40 11.13
C THR A 175 8.16 -29.47 12.38
N GLN A 176 8.96 -30.52 12.54
CA GLN A 176 9.95 -30.65 13.61
C GLN A 176 10.99 -29.52 13.59
N ASP A 177 11.34 -29.00 12.41
CA ASP A 177 12.29 -27.88 12.29
C ASP A 177 11.76 -26.61 12.99
N ILE A 178 10.44 -26.41 12.99
CA ILE A 178 9.77 -25.34 13.73
C ILE A 178 9.93 -25.54 15.23
N TYR A 179 9.73 -26.77 15.70
CA TYR A 179 9.88 -27.11 17.12
C TYR A 179 11.32 -27.03 17.59
N ASP A 180 12.27 -27.43 16.75
CA ASP A 180 13.69 -27.33 17.03
C ASP A 180 14.11 -25.86 17.14
N TYR A 181 13.57 -24.99 16.29
CA TYR A 181 13.84 -23.56 16.36
C TYR A 181 13.27 -22.91 17.63
N ILE A 182 11.97 -23.09 17.94
CA ILE A 182 11.35 -22.44 19.11
C ILE A 182 11.93 -22.93 20.44
N ASN A 183 12.44 -24.16 20.48
CA ASN A 183 13.10 -24.75 21.66
C ASN A 183 14.61 -24.43 21.72
N GLY A 184 15.15 -23.68 20.76
CA GLY A 184 16.56 -23.29 20.74
C GLY A 184 17.53 -24.43 20.38
N ARG A 185 17.04 -25.53 19.80
CA ARG A 185 17.88 -26.63 19.28
C ARG A 185 18.57 -26.26 17.96
N THR A 186 18.00 -25.33 17.20
CA THR A 186 18.62 -24.72 16.02
C THR A 186 18.46 -23.20 16.05
N SER A 187 19.45 -22.48 15.51
CA SER A 187 19.37 -21.03 15.28
C SER A 187 18.86 -20.68 13.88
N GLN A 188 18.73 -21.66 12.98
CA GLN A 188 18.24 -21.45 11.62
C GLN A 188 16.71 -21.37 11.64
N TYR A 189 16.17 -20.24 11.21
CA TYR A 189 14.72 -20.06 11.08
C TYR A 189 14.19 -20.92 9.91
N PRO A 190 13.15 -21.76 10.11
CA PRO A 190 12.62 -22.65 9.07
C PRO A 190 11.65 -21.92 8.14
N PHE A 191 12.18 -21.00 7.33
CA PHE A 191 11.41 -20.09 6.46
C PHE A 191 10.38 -20.81 5.59
N ASP A 192 10.80 -21.88 4.89
CA ASP A 192 9.93 -22.60 3.98
C ASP A 192 8.79 -23.32 4.71
N ALA A 193 9.06 -24.03 5.80
CA ALA A 193 8.03 -24.72 6.57
C ALA A 193 6.95 -23.75 7.07
N VAL A 194 7.37 -22.58 7.56
CA VAL A 194 6.45 -21.53 8.02
C VAL A 194 5.66 -20.96 6.85
N ARG A 195 6.30 -20.64 5.71
CA ARG A 195 5.62 -20.16 4.49
C ARG A 195 4.56 -21.14 4.00
N ILE A 196 4.91 -22.42 3.96
CA ILE A 196 4.05 -23.52 3.49
C ILE A 196 2.80 -23.61 4.37
N ILE A 197 2.96 -23.53 5.70
CA ILE A 197 1.84 -23.56 6.66
C ILE A 197 1.00 -22.29 6.57
N GLU A 198 1.59 -21.11 6.42
CA GLU A 198 0.82 -19.87 6.25
C GLU A 198 -0.10 -19.92 5.01
N THR A 199 0.41 -20.46 3.90
CA THR A 199 -0.40 -20.68 2.71
C THR A 199 -1.53 -21.66 3.01
N LEU A 200 -1.28 -22.75 3.74
CA LEU A 200 -2.31 -23.69 4.18
C LEU A 200 -3.40 -22.98 4.99
N LEU A 201 -3.04 -22.14 5.95
CA LEU A 201 -4.02 -21.43 6.78
C LEU A 201 -4.88 -20.47 5.96
N LYS A 202 -4.35 -19.82 4.92
CA LYS A 202 -5.20 -19.02 4.00
C LYS A 202 -6.13 -19.93 3.19
N LYS A 203 -5.63 -21.08 2.75
CA LYS A 203 -6.37 -22.05 1.94
C LYS A 203 -7.47 -22.76 2.71
N SER A 204 -7.28 -22.99 4.01
CA SER A 204 -8.28 -23.62 4.86
C SER A 204 -9.56 -22.79 4.99
N ILE A 205 -9.47 -21.47 4.79
CA ILE A 205 -10.60 -20.53 4.87
C ILE A 205 -10.96 -19.90 3.51
N HIS A 206 -10.43 -20.39 2.39
CA HIS A 206 -10.59 -19.76 1.07
C HIS A 206 -12.06 -19.55 0.63
N HIS A 207 -12.99 -20.36 1.15
CA HIS A 207 -14.42 -20.24 0.88
C HIS A 207 -15.07 -19.02 1.56
N LEU A 208 -14.43 -18.47 2.59
CA LEU A 208 -14.90 -17.30 3.36
C LEU A 208 -14.24 -16.00 2.90
N ILE A 209 -13.08 -16.08 2.24
CA ILE A 209 -12.22 -14.92 2.00
C ILE A 209 -11.84 -14.72 0.54
N HIS A 210 -11.68 -13.45 0.17
CA HIS A 210 -10.91 -13.00 -0.97
C HIS A 210 -9.53 -12.50 -0.48
N VAL A 211 -8.47 -12.75 -1.25
CA VAL A 211 -7.10 -12.37 -0.86
C VAL A 211 -6.53 -11.38 -1.87
N GLU A 212 -6.17 -10.18 -1.40
CA GLU A 212 -5.45 -9.17 -2.18
C GLU A 212 -4.22 -8.69 -1.42
N HIS A 213 -3.04 -8.70 -2.06
CA HIS A 213 -1.77 -8.30 -1.45
C HIS A 213 -1.57 -8.88 -0.03
N ASN A 214 -1.74 -10.20 0.12
CA ASN A 214 -1.68 -10.95 1.38
C ASN A 214 -2.66 -10.53 2.49
N THR A 215 -3.61 -9.65 2.18
CA THR A 215 -4.69 -9.28 3.08
C THR A 215 -5.93 -10.09 2.73
N CYS A 216 -6.53 -10.72 3.74
CA CYS A 216 -7.76 -11.49 3.63
C CYS A 216 -8.96 -10.57 3.89
N TYR A 217 -9.97 -10.63 3.03
CA TYR A 217 -11.23 -9.89 3.15
C TYR A 217 -12.37 -10.88 3.13
N PHE A 218 -13.29 -10.81 4.09
CA PHE A 218 -14.45 -11.69 4.09
C PHE A 218 -15.39 -11.37 2.93
N THR A 219 -15.77 -12.38 2.15
CA THR A 219 -16.58 -12.19 0.92
C THR A 219 -18.02 -11.79 1.20
N ASN A 220 -18.53 -12.08 2.39
CA ASN A 220 -19.88 -11.73 2.85
C ASN A 220 -19.93 -10.38 3.61
N GLN A 221 -18.80 -9.69 3.77
CA GLN A 221 -18.74 -8.41 4.47
C GLN A 221 -19.38 -7.31 3.63
N LYS A 222 -20.22 -6.49 4.27
CA LYS A 222 -20.70 -5.24 3.66
C LYS A 222 -19.64 -4.14 3.82
N PRO A 223 -19.25 -3.45 2.74
CA PRO A 223 -18.32 -2.33 2.84
C PRO A 223 -18.96 -1.13 3.51
N SER A 224 -18.12 -0.27 4.08
CA SER A 224 -18.52 1.11 4.40
C SER A 224 -18.39 1.97 3.14
N ILE A 225 -19.42 2.73 2.80
CA ILE A 225 -19.38 3.61 1.63
C ILE A 225 -18.64 4.89 2.00
N LEU A 226 -17.67 5.26 1.16
CA LEU A 226 -16.85 6.45 1.28
C LEU A 226 -17.29 7.49 0.26
N ASP A 227 -16.81 8.73 0.43
CA ASP A 227 -17.06 9.80 -0.54
C ASP A 227 -16.59 9.40 -1.95
N GLY A 228 -17.30 9.89 -2.97
CA GLY A 228 -17.02 9.55 -4.37
C GLY A 228 -17.45 8.14 -4.78
N GLY A 229 -18.20 7.43 -3.93
CA GLY A 229 -18.73 6.09 -4.22
C GLY A 229 -17.75 4.95 -3.99
N PHE A 230 -16.59 5.19 -3.36
CA PHE A 230 -15.64 4.13 -3.04
C PHE A 230 -16.11 3.25 -1.88
N GLU A 231 -15.61 2.03 -1.81
CA GLU A 231 -15.95 1.06 -0.78
C GLU A 231 -14.74 0.84 0.16
N GLU A 232 -14.93 0.97 1.48
CA GLU A 232 -13.94 0.56 2.47
C GLU A 232 -14.24 -0.85 2.96
N TYR A 233 -13.29 -1.75 2.74
CA TYR A 233 -13.32 -3.08 3.35
C TYR A 233 -12.32 -3.14 4.49
N ARG A 234 -12.80 -3.66 5.61
CA ARG A 234 -11.98 -4.21 6.66
C ARG A 234 -11.50 -5.60 6.24
N GLY A 235 -10.20 -5.80 6.23
CA GLY A 235 -9.56 -7.09 6.07
C GLY A 235 -8.60 -7.37 7.23
N PHE A 236 -7.92 -8.50 7.15
CA PHE A 236 -6.86 -8.87 8.09
C PHE A 236 -5.68 -9.52 7.39
N VAL A 237 -4.48 -9.20 7.85
CA VAL A 237 -3.26 -9.93 7.50
C VAL A 237 -3.05 -10.97 8.58
N GLN A 238 -2.66 -12.18 8.15
CA GLN A 238 -2.23 -13.22 9.07
C GLN A 238 -0.80 -13.65 8.81
N MET A 239 -0.08 -13.92 9.89
CA MET A 239 1.34 -14.33 9.87
C MET A 239 1.62 -15.29 11.00
N LEU A 240 2.30 -16.39 10.71
CA LEU A 240 2.79 -17.33 11.70
C LEU A 240 4.16 -16.84 12.20
N ASN A 241 4.25 -16.58 13.49
CA ASN A 241 5.46 -16.09 14.14
C ASN A 241 5.98 -17.13 15.13
N LEU A 242 7.29 -17.38 15.06
CA LEU A 242 7.99 -18.28 15.97
C LEU A 242 8.59 -17.45 17.11
N ALA A 243 8.10 -17.67 18.32
CA ALA A 243 8.62 -17.07 19.55
C ALA A 243 9.31 -18.14 20.40
N LYS A 244 10.06 -17.73 21.44
CA LYS A 244 10.65 -18.68 22.39
C LYS A 244 9.56 -19.60 22.96
N GLU A 245 9.75 -20.90 22.78
CA GLU A 245 8.88 -21.99 23.24
C GLU A 245 7.42 -21.91 22.74
N ARG A 246 7.14 -21.13 21.68
CA ARG A 246 5.76 -20.91 21.24
C ARG A 246 5.66 -20.56 19.76
N ILE A 247 4.65 -21.14 19.13
CA ILE A 247 4.18 -20.75 17.80
C ILE A 247 2.98 -19.81 18.01
N SER A 248 2.97 -18.67 17.34
CA SER A 248 1.89 -17.69 17.45
C SER A 248 1.36 -17.28 16.09
N LEU A 249 0.05 -17.37 15.88
CA LEU A 249 -0.60 -16.74 14.72
C LEU A 249 -0.92 -15.28 15.05
N ILE A 250 -0.37 -14.36 14.27
CA ILE A 250 -0.63 -12.93 14.37
C ILE A 250 -1.79 -12.59 13.44
N LEU A 251 -2.82 -11.91 13.95
CA LEU A 251 -3.87 -11.32 13.13
C LEU A 251 -3.84 -9.80 13.25
N GLN A 252 -3.73 -9.11 12.13
CA GLN A 252 -3.70 -7.65 12.08
C GLN A 252 -4.78 -7.12 11.14
N THR A 253 -5.71 -6.32 11.68
CA THR A 253 -6.71 -5.62 10.88
C THR A 253 -6.07 -4.59 9.94
N LYS A 254 -6.60 -4.51 8.72
CA LYS A 254 -6.24 -3.51 7.70
C LYS A 254 -7.51 -2.95 7.07
N LEU A 255 -7.62 -1.63 6.95
CA LEU A 255 -8.66 -0.98 6.15
C LEU A 255 -8.09 -0.69 4.77
N THR A 256 -8.83 -1.08 3.74
CA THR A 256 -8.43 -0.88 2.34
C THR A 256 -9.59 -0.34 1.55
N THR A 257 -9.30 0.65 0.71
CA THR A 257 -10.27 1.28 -0.18
C THR A 257 -10.30 0.53 -1.51
N PHE A 258 -11.50 0.24 -1.99
CA PHE A 258 -11.78 -0.47 -3.22
C PHE A 258 -12.67 0.36 -4.14
N TYR A 259 -12.56 0.11 -5.44
CA TYR A 259 -13.57 0.55 -6.39
C TYR A 259 -14.88 -0.23 -6.14
N PRO A 260 -16.04 0.42 -6.26
CA PRO A 260 -17.33 -0.24 -6.14
C PRO A 260 -17.59 -1.20 -7.32
N THR A 261 -18.43 -2.21 -7.11
CA THR A 261 -18.83 -3.15 -8.17
C THR A 261 -20.11 -2.69 -8.87
N VAL A 262 -20.04 -1.52 -9.51
CA VAL A 262 -21.19 -0.83 -10.13
C VAL A 262 -20.95 -0.53 -11.61
N ASP A 263 -22.01 -0.11 -12.29
CA ASP A 263 -21.93 0.32 -13.69
C ASP A 263 -21.10 1.61 -13.80
N MET A 264 -20.39 1.78 -14.92
CA MET A 264 -19.44 2.90 -15.08
C MET A 264 -20.12 4.27 -14.97
N LEU A 265 -21.34 4.41 -15.48
CA LEU A 265 -22.10 5.65 -15.38
C LEU A 265 -22.53 5.95 -13.94
N GLU A 266 -22.91 4.93 -13.17
CA GLU A 266 -23.25 5.07 -11.75
C GLU A 266 -22.01 5.51 -10.94
N PHE A 267 -20.85 4.92 -11.22
CA PHE A 267 -19.59 5.36 -10.62
C PHE A 267 -19.28 6.83 -10.95
N ILE A 268 -19.40 7.23 -12.21
CA ILE A 268 -19.15 8.61 -12.65
C ILE A 268 -20.10 9.60 -11.96
N GLU A 269 -21.38 9.24 -11.85
CA GLU A 269 -22.37 10.05 -11.15
C GLU A 269 -22.05 10.19 -9.65
N ASN A 270 -21.70 9.09 -8.98
CA ASN A 270 -21.30 9.13 -7.57
C ASN A 270 -20.00 9.92 -7.33
N TYR A 271 -19.06 9.87 -8.29
CA TYR A 271 -17.76 10.52 -8.18
C TYR A 271 -17.81 12.02 -8.48
N LEU A 272 -18.50 12.42 -9.55
CA LEU A 272 -18.56 13.82 -10.02
C LEU A 272 -19.85 14.56 -9.64
N GLY A 273 -20.89 13.84 -9.20
CA GLY A 273 -22.23 14.36 -8.99
C GLY A 273 -23.03 14.59 -10.28
N THR A 274 -22.51 14.19 -11.45
CA THR A 274 -23.19 14.34 -12.74
C THR A 274 -22.60 13.42 -13.82
N ILE A 275 -23.43 13.07 -14.81
CA ILE A 275 -23.01 12.37 -16.05
C ILE A 275 -22.82 13.31 -17.24
N THR A 276 -23.06 14.62 -17.07
CA THR A 276 -22.80 15.65 -18.09
C THR A 276 -21.35 16.10 -18.01
N LEU A 277 -20.48 15.45 -18.80
CA LEU A 277 -19.02 15.58 -18.66
C LEU A 277 -18.41 16.72 -19.50
N ARG A 278 -17.59 17.56 -18.87
CA ARG A 278 -16.75 18.57 -19.54
C ARG A 278 -15.35 18.01 -19.82
N PRO A 279 -14.55 18.65 -20.70
CA PRO A 279 -13.17 18.22 -20.97
C PRO A 279 -12.28 18.07 -19.72
N SER A 280 -12.48 18.90 -18.68
CA SER A 280 -11.77 18.78 -17.40
C SER A 280 -12.11 17.51 -16.64
N ASP A 281 -13.34 17.03 -16.77
CA ASP A 281 -13.87 15.91 -15.99
C ASP A 281 -13.29 14.60 -16.53
N TYR A 282 -13.11 14.47 -17.85
CA TYR A 282 -12.37 13.36 -18.46
C TYR A 282 -10.92 13.26 -17.99
N LYS A 283 -10.24 14.38 -17.72
CA LYS A 283 -8.88 14.36 -17.17
C LYS A 283 -8.86 13.82 -15.74
N GLN A 284 -9.85 14.18 -14.92
CA GLN A 284 -9.98 13.66 -13.56
C GLN A 284 -10.30 12.16 -13.57
N LEU A 285 -11.28 11.75 -14.37
CA LEU A 285 -11.64 10.35 -14.53
C LEU A 285 -10.50 9.51 -15.10
N ALA A 286 -9.70 10.04 -16.03
CA ALA A 286 -8.56 9.32 -16.58
C ALA A 286 -7.52 8.98 -15.51
N ASN A 287 -7.28 9.88 -14.56
CA ASN A 287 -6.37 9.61 -13.45
C ASN A 287 -6.95 8.57 -12.49
N VAL A 288 -8.25 8.67 -12.18
CA VAL A 288 -8.91 7.78 -11.22
C VAL A 288 -9.16 6.39 -11.80
N LEU A 289 -9.34 6.25 -13.10
CA LEU A 289 -9.61 4.97 -13.77
C LEU A 289 -8.35 4.36 -14.41
N ASP A 290 -7.18 4.97 -14.21
CA ASP A 290 -5.93 4.43 -14.75
C ASP A 290 -5.63 3.06 -14.14
N GLY A 291 -5.37 2.08 -15.01
CA GLY A 291 -5.14 0.70 -14.61
C GLY A 291 -6.35 -0.01 -14.02
N VAL A 292 -7.57 0.53 -14.14
CA VAL A 292 -8.79 -0.14 -13.65
C VAL A 292 -9.30 -1.15 -14.68
N LYS A 293 -9.85 -2.27 -14.20
CA LYS A 293 -10.47 -3.32 -15.00
C LYS A 293 -11.99 -3.15 -15.06
N VAL A 294 -12.54 -3.43 -16.24
CA VAL A 294 -13.97 -3.40 -16.51
C VAL A 294 -14.43 -4.66 -17.21
N SER A 295 -15.70 -4.99 -17.02
CA SER A 295 -16.42 -6.00 -17.80
C SER A 295 -17.55 -5.32 -18.58
N THR A 296 -18.11 -5.99 -19.58
CA THR A 296 -19.33 -5.50 -20.23
C THR A 296 -20.59 -6.05 -19.56
N ILE A 297 -21.64 -5.23 -19.45
CA ILE A 297 -22.90 -5.59 -18.78
C ILE A 297 -23.63 -6.75 -19.48
N GLN A 298 -23.46 -6.87 -20.80
CA GLN A 298 -24.21 -7.81 -21.65
C GLN A 298 -23.50 -9.13 -21.90
N SER A 299 -22.17 -9.16 -21.78
CA SER A 299 -21.45 -10.43 -21.75
C SER A 299 -21.75 -11.11 -20.42
N ASN A 300 -22.04 -12.41 -20.42
CA ASN A 300 -21.78 -13.25 -19.24
C ASN A 300 -20.41 -12.81 -18.72
N HIS A 301 -20.31 -12.33 -17.47
CA HIS A 301 -19.21 -11.52 -16.88
C HIS A 301 -17.77 -12.06 -16.99
N THR A 302 -17.52 -13.06 -17.84
CA THR A 302 -16.23 -13.68 -18.14
C THR A 302 -15.23 -12.75 -18.81
N GLN A 303 -15.69 -11.76 -19.59
CA GLN A 303 -14.77 -10.94 -20.36
C GLN A 303 -14.39 -9.65 -19.61
N ILE A 304 -13.12 -9.60 -19.21
CA ILE A 304 -12.53 -8.50 -18.45
C ILE A 304 -11.48 -7.78 -19.31
N TYR A 305 -11.45 -6.45 -19.23
CA TYR A 305 -10.56 -5.58 -19.96
C TYR A 305 -9.84 -4.60 -19.04
N TRP A 306 -8.59 -4.24 -19.36
CA TRP A 306 -7.89 -3.11 -18.75
C TRP A 306 -8.28 -1.81 -19.45
N ILE A 307 -8.62 -0.77 -18.69
CA ILE A 307 -8.75 0.60 -19.21
C ILE A 307 -7.35 1.15 -19.51
N LYS A 308 -7.18 1.70 -20.72
CA LYS A 308 -5.98 2.44 -21.10
C LYS A 308 -6.18 3.94 -20.98
N ARG A 309 -7.28 4.45 -21.54
CA ARG A 309 -7.63 5.88 -21.57
C ARG A 309 -9.05 6.08 -22.11
N PHE A 310 -9.53 7.32 -22.07
CA PHE A 310 -10.69 7.75 -22.85
C PHE A 310 -10.31 7.97 -24.33
N GLY A 311 -11.10 7.38 -25.22
CA GLY A 311 -11.02 7.58 -26.67
C GLY A 311 -11.85 8.76 -27.14
N ASP A 312 -12.44 8.63 -28.33
CA ASP A 312 -13.41 9.59 -28.87
C ASP A 312 -14.87 9.13 -28.62
N VAL A 313 -15.84 9.92 -29.06
CA VAL A 313 -17.26 9.54 -29.04
C VAL A 313 -17.53 8.35 -29.97
N PRO A 314 -18.46 7.44 -29.65
CA PRO A 314 -18.68 6.20 -30.40
C PRO A 314 -19.03 6.41 -31.89
N GLY A 315 -19.62 7.54 -32.27
CA GLY A 315 -19.89 7.86 -33.68
C GLY A 315 -18.64 8.13 -34.53
N ASN A 316 -17.51 8.48 -33.90
CA ASN A 316 -16.25 8.80 -34.57
C ASN A 316 -15.26 7.62 -34.60
N ILE A 317 -15.60 6.51 -33.95
CA ILE A 317 -14.73 5.35 -33.84
C ILE A 317 -15.23 4.27 -34.80
N TYR A 318 -14.45 3.98 -35.84
CA TYR A 318 -14.72 2.92 -36.80
C TYR A 318 -14.01 1.62 -36.39
N LEU A 319 -14.65 0.48 -36.63
CA LEU A 319 -14.11 -0.84 -36.26
C LEU A 319 -13.05 -1.38 -37.23
N ASP A 320 -12.82 -0.66 -38.32
CA ASP A 320 -11.80 -0.93 -39.33
C ASP A 320 -11.26 0.41 -39.85
N ASP A 321 -9.97 0.44 -40.19
CA ASP A 321 -9.27 1.64 -40.66
C ASP A 321 -9.76 2.07 -42.05
N ASP A 322 -10.28 1.11 -42.84
CA ASP A 322 -10.83 1.35 -44.18
C ASP A 322 -12.24 1.99 -44.19
N LEU A 323 -12.82 2.30 -43.02
CA LEU A 323 -14.18 2.86 -42.84
C LEU A 323 -15.31 2.01 -43.44
N THR A 324 -15.02 0.75 -43.81
CA THR A 324 -15.98 -0.20 -44.39
C THR A 324 -16.86 -0.88 -43.34
N ARG A 325 -16.41 -0.90 -42.08
CA ARG A 325 -17.15 -1.45 -40.94
C ARG A 325 -17.93 -0.36 -40.20
N PRO A 326 -19.08 -0.70 -39.59
CA PRO A 326 -19.89 0.26 -38.84
C PRO A 326 -19.07 0.93 -37.74
N ASN A 327 -19.38 2.20 -37.45
CA ASN A 327 -18.84 2.86 -36.27
C ASN A 327 -19.39 2.21 -34.99
N VAL A 328 -18.80 2.51 -33.83
CA VAL A 328 -19.20 1.88 -32.56
C VAL A 328 -20.69 2.08 -32.27
N THR A 329 -21.27 3.25 -32.59
CA THR A 329 -22.72 3.49 -32.43
C THR A 329 -23.56 2.54 -33.28
N GLN A 330 -23.22 2.39 -34.57
CA GLN A 330 -23.90 1.50 -35.50
C GLN A 330 -23.72 0.04 -35.11
N TYR A 331 -22.50 -0.38 -34.75
CA TYR A 331 -22.21 -1.73 -34.29
C TYR A 331 -23.08 -2.15 -33.10
N TYR A 332 -23.21 -1.30 -32.08
CA TYR A 332 -24.06 -1.62 -30.92
C TYR A 332 -25.55 -1.65 -31.30
N ALA A 333 -26.00 -0.77 -32.19
CA ALA A 333 -27.39 -0.76 -32.64
C ALA A 333 -27.75 -1.98 -33.51
N GLU A 334 -26.90 -2.32 -34.48
CA GLU A 334 -27.14 -3.34 -35.50
C GLU A 334 -26.76 -4.74 -35.02
N GLU A 335 -25.54 -4.93 -34.50
CA GLU A 335 -25.04 -6.25 -34.12
C GLU A 335 -25.44 -6.67 -32.70
N LYS A 336 -25.63 -5.69 -31.80
CA LYS A 336 -25.97 -5.96 -30.40
C LYS A 336 -27.42 -5.62 -30.04
N GLY A 337 -28.15 -4.91 -30.91
CA GLY A 337 -29.53 -4.49 -30.65
C GLY A 337 -29.66 -3.42 -29.55
N ILE A 338 -28.59 -2.67 -29.25
CA ILE A 338 -28.59 -1.61 -28.23
C ILE A 338 -28.47 -0.25 -28.87
N LYS A 339 -29.52 0.53 -28.74
CA LYS A 339 -29.49 1.96 -29.04
C LYS A 339 -28.82 2.70 -27.90
N LEU A 340 -27.65 3.27 -28.15
CA LEU A 340 -26.91 4.01 -27.13
C LEU A 340 -27.73 5.21 -26.63
N LYS A 341 -27.82 5.37 -25.31
CA LYS A 341 -28.54 6.48 -24.66
C LYS A 341 -27.69 7.73 -24.56
N TYR A 342 -26.38 7.56 -24.43
CA TYR A 342 -25.42 8.65 -24.26
C TYR A 342 -24.34 8.64 -25.34
N PRO A 343 -24.70 8.75 -26.65
CA PRO A 343 -23.75 8.70 -27.75
C PRO A 343 -22.76 9.89 -27.77
N GLN A 344 -23.03 10.94 -27.01
CA GLN A 344 -22.15 12.11 -26.83
C GLN A 344 -20.99 11.86 -25.85
N LEU A 345 -21.02 10.78 -25.06
CA LEU A 345 -19.95 10.46 -24.12
C LEU A 345 -18.83 9.70 -24.84
N LYS A 346 -17.58 9.93 -24.41
CA LYS A 346 -16.41 9.23 -24.96
C LYS A 346 -16.42 7.75 -24.59
N CYS A 347 -15.92 6.91 -25.49
CA CYS A 347 -15.65 5.50 -25.21
C CYS A 347 -14.38 5.31 -24.36
N LEU A 348 -14.28 4.17 -23.69
CA LEU A 348 -13.04 3.67 -23.11
C LEU A 348 -12.25 2.91 -24.17
N GLU A 349 -10.97 3.26 -24.36
CA GLU A 349 -10.00 2.42 -25.06
C GLU A 349 -9.51 1.37 -24.06
N VAL A 350 -9.76 0.10 -24.35
CA VAL A 350 -9.50 -1.03 -23.45
C VAL A 350 -8.73 -2.16 -24.14
N TYR A 351 -8.10 -3.02 -23.35
CA TYR A 351 -7.37 -4.19 -23.80
C TYR A 351 -7.81 -5.44 -23.07
N PHE A 352 -7.77 -6.60 -23.73
CA PHE A 352 -7.91 -7.87 -22.99
C PHE A 352 -6.74 -8.01 -22.00
N LEU A 353 -6.98 -8.70 -20.88
CA LEU A 353 -5.98 -8.85 -19.81
C LEU A 353 -4.62 -9.38 -20.29
N ASN A 354 -4.61 -10.17 -21.37
CA ASN A 354 -3.42 -10.84 -21.92
C ASN A 354 -3.07 -10.40 -23.36
N GLU A 355 -3.68 -9.32 -23.88
CA GLU A 355 -3.46 -8.84 -25.26
C GLU A 355 -3.46 -7.32 -25.31
N TYR A 356 -2.31 -6.71 -25.64
CA TYR A 356 -2.11 -5.25 -25.62
C TYR A 356 -1.97 -4.62 -27.02
N THR A 357 -2.12 -5.41 -28.07
CA THR A 357 -1.88 -4.99 -29.45
C THR A 357 -3.15 -4.49 -30.12
N ASN A 358 -4.30 -5.08 -29.79
CA ASN A 358 -5.57 -4.77 -30.43
C ASN A 358 -6.53 -4.09 -29.44
N PRO A 359 -6.58 -2.74 -29.43
CA PRO A 359 -7.50 -2.03 -28.56
C PRO A 359 -8.96 -2.32 -28.94
N LYS A 360 -9.83 -2.27 -27.94
CA LYS A 360 -11.29 -2.29 -28.12
C LYS A 360 -11.85 -0.98 -27.58
N PHE A 361 -12.96 -0.53 -28.14
CA PHE A 361 -13.63 0.69 -27.72
C PHE A 361 -15.00 0.34 -27.13
N LEU A 362 -15.18 0.65 -25.85
CA LEU A 362 -16.42 0.36 -25.13
C LEU A 362 -17.13 1.66 -24.74
N PRO A 363 -18.40 1.86 -25.12
CA PRO A 363 -19.22 2.93 -24.57
C PRO A 363 -19.32 2.84 -23.04
N LEU A 364 -19.36 3.97 -22.34
CA LEU A 364 -19.42 3.98 -20.87
C LEU A 364 -20.66 3.25 -20.34
N GLU A 365 -21.80 3.40 -21.02
CA GLU A 365 -23.08 2.78 -20.64
C GLU A 365 -23.12 1.25 -20.71
N VAL A 366 -22.14 0.62 -21.36
CA VAL A 366 -22.03 -0.86 -21.41
C VAL A 366 -20.94 -1.40 -20.49
N CYS A 367 -20.23 -0.54 -19.76
CA CYS A 367 -19.11 -0.91 -18.91
C CYS A 367 -19.53 -1.04 -17.45
N ARG A 368 -18.95 -2.03 -16.75
CA ARG A 368 -19.11 -2.24 -15.31
C ARG A 368 -17.76 -2.45 -14.65
N LEU A 369 -17.53 -1.80 -13.52
CA LEU A 369 -16.32 -1.98 -12.71
C LEU A 369 -16.30 -3.41 -12.13
N THR A 370 -15.17 -4.10 -12.26
CA THR A 370 -15.03 -5.46 -11.72
C THR A 370 -14.75 -5.44 -10.21
N PRO A 371 -15.19 -6.47 -9.46
CA PRO A 371 -15.02 -6.52 -8.01
C PRO A 371 -13.56 -6.63 -7.57
N TRP A 372 -13.31 -6.34 -6.29
CA TRP A 372 -12.02 -6.53 -5.60
C TRP A 372 -10.83 -5.75 -6.17
N GLN A 373 -11.07 -4.59 -6.77
CA GLN A 373 -10.01 -3.72 -7.26
C GLN A 373 -9.66 -2.67 -6.20
N ILE A 374 -8.41 -2.70 -5.73
CA ILE A 374 -7.92 -1.74 -4.75
C ILE A 374 -7.76 -0.37 -5.42
N TYR A 375 -8.21 0.68 -4.74
CA TYR A 375 -7.87 2.07 -5.06
C TYR A 375 -6.59 2.44 -4.31
N ASP A 376 -5.45 2.41 -5.01
CA ASP A 376 -4.10 2.65 -4.46
C ASP A 376 -3.42 3.92 -4.97
N HIS A 377 -4.17 4.81 -5.63
CA HIS A 377 -3.68 6.10 -6.09
C HIS A 377 -3.32 7.00 -4.89
N GLU A 378 -2.08 6.86 -4.42
CA GLU A 378 -1.47 7.77 -3.45
C GLU A 378 -1.26 9.14 -4.08
N VAL A 379 -1.60 10.16 -3.30
CA VAL A 379 -1.64 11.57 -3.70
C VAL A 379 -0.25 12.04 -4.12
N ASP A 380 -0.02 12.20 -5.43
CA ASP A 380 1.08 13.05 -5.88
C ASP A 380 0.81 14.45 -5.33
N SER A 381 1.86 15.08 -4.80
CA SER A 381 1.81 16.36 -4.09
C SER A 381 1.08 17.49 -4.86
N LYS A 382 0.98 17.40 -6.19
CA LYS A 382 0.18 18.27 -7.09
C LYS A 382 -1.34 18.05 -7.03
N GLN A 383 -1.82 16.89 -6.61
CA GLN A 383 -3.23 16.48 -6.55
C GLN A 383 -3.95 16.91 -5.25
N ARG A 384 -3.27 17.65 -4.37
CA ARG A 384 -3.86 18.26 -3.15
C ARG A 384 -5.05 19.20 -3.41
N ARG A 385 -5.40 19.48 -4.67
CA ARG A 385 -6.58 20.28 -5.08
C ARG A 385 -7.90 19.52 -5.18
N MET A 386 -7.92 18.19 -5.06
CA MET A 386 -9.18 17.48 -4.81
C MET A 386 -9.65 17.83 -3.40
N THR A 387 -10.88 18.34 -3.29
CA THR A 387 -11.49 18.77 -2.03
C THR A 387 -11.32 17.69 -0.98
N GLU A 388 -10.85 18.09 0.19
CA GLU A 388 -10.66 17.23 1.37
C GLU A 388 -11.97 16.55 1.84
N ALA A 389 -13.10 16.99 1.29
CA ALA A 389 -14.47 16.50 1.48
C ALA A 389 -14.87 15.34 0.53
N GLN A 390 -14.04 14.95 -0.44
CA GLN A 390 -14.31 13.82 -1.35
C GLN A 390 -13.35 12.65 -1.11
N ARG A 391 -12.56 12.72 -0.03
CA ARG A 391 -11.52 11.74 0.26
C ARG A 391 -12.05 10.72 1.26
N PRO A 392 -11.84 9.42 1.02
CA PRO A 392 -12.02 8.43 2.06
C PRO A 392 -11.06 8.71 3.22
N LYS A 393 -11.59 9.30 4.30
CA LYS A 393 -10.84 9.48 5.55
C LYS A 393 -10.69 8.13 6.21
N LYS A 394 -9.53 7.48 6.03
CA LYS A 394 -9.18 6.25 6.74
C LYS A 394 -9.27 6.51 8.24
N SER A 395 -10.33 6.02 8.88
CA SER A 395 -10.47 6.10 10.33
C SER A 395 -9.49 5.12 10.95
N ILE A 396 -8.58 5.59 11.81
CA ILE A 396 -7.77 4.68 12.62
C ILE A 396 -8.70 4.15 13.71
N PRO A 397 -9.11 2.87 13.67
CA PRO A 397 -10.03 2.36 14.68
C PRO A 397 -9.38 2.49 16.05
N ASN A 398 -10.16 2.90 17.05
CA ASN A 398 -9.65 2.94 18.41
C ASN A 398 -9.25 1.51 18.88
N PRO A 399 -8.42 1.39 19.93
CA PRO A 399 -7.92 0.08 20.36
C PRO A 399 -9.00 -0.95 20.68
N GLU A 400 -10.15 -0.53 21.20
CA GLU A 400 -11.27 -1.42 21.54
C GLU A 400 -11.96 -1.97 20.29
N GLU A 401 -12.24 -1.13 19.30
CA GLU A 401 -12.78 -1.56 18.01
C GLU A 401 -11.81 -2.49 17.27
N ARG A 402 -10.51 -2.19 17.33
CA ARG A 402 -9.48 -3.06 16.76
C ARG A 402 -9.45 -4.42 17.47
N TYR A 403 -9.55 -4.44 18.80
CA TYR A 403 -9.65 -5.68 19.57
C TYR A 403 -10.86 -6.52 19.13
N LYS A 404 -12.06 -5.91 19.10
CA LYS A 404 -13.30 -6.60 18.70
C LYS A 404 -13.21 -7.14 17.27
N ALA A 405 -12.62 -6.37 16.35
CA ALA A 405 -12.45 -6.77 14.96
C ALA A 405 -11.50 -7.96 14.80
N ILE A 406 -10.38 -7.98 15.52
CA ILE A 406 -9.44 -9.10 15.49
C ILE A 406 -10.09 -10.37 16.04
N MET A 407 -10.76 -10.28 17.19
CA MET A 407 -11.46 -11.43 17.79
C MET A 407 -12.56 -11.97 16.88
N SER A 408 -13.38 -11.07 16.31
CA SER A 408 -14.43 -11.45 15.36
C SER A 408 -13.86 -12.10 14.09
N SER A 409 -12.74 -11.59 13.57
CA SER A 409 -12.06 -12.19 12.42
C SER A 409 -11.56 -13.60 12.74
N LEU A 410 -10.93 -13.78 13.91
CA LEU A 410 -10.42 -15.08 14.34
C LEU A 410 -11.55 -16.11 14.52
N GLN A 411 -12.65 -15.71 15.16
CA GLN A 411 -13.84 -16.54 15.35
C GLN A 411 -14.48 -16.92 14.01
N THR A 412 -14.55 -15.99 13.06
CA THR A 412 -15.09 -16.26 11.72
C THR A 412 -14.21 -17.24 10.94
N CYS A 413 -12.88 -17.14 11.08
CA CYS A 413 -11.96 -18.09 10.45
C CYS A 413 -12.13 -19.52 10.99
N ASN A 414 -12.47 -19.66 12.28
CA ASN A 414 -12.79 -20.93 12.94
C ASN A 414 -11.79 -22.05 12.62
N TYR A 415 -10.49 -21.76 12.79
CA TYR A 415 -9.41 -22.70 12.45
C TYR A 415 -9.49 -24.04 13.19
N ASN A 416 -10.08 -24.04 14.39
CA ASN A 416 -10.26 -25.24 15.22
C ASN A 416 -11.42 -26.15 14.76
N ASN A 417 -12.17 -25.77 13.72
CA ASN A 417 -13.30 -26.58 13.24
C ASN A 417 -12.82 -27.98 12.81
N LYS A 418 -13.48 -29.03 13.32
CA LYS A 418 -13.20 -30.43 12.96
C LYS A 418 -13.46 -30.75 11.49
N GLN A 419 -14.31 -29.97 10.82
CA GLN A 419 -14.59 -30.10 9.38
C GLN A 419 -13.52 -29.43 8.51
N ASN A 420 -12.59 -28.68 9.11
CA ASN A 420 -11.49 -28.04 8.38
C ASN A 420 -10.36 -29.06 8.14
N ASN A 421 -10.49 -29.85 7.09
CA ASN A 421 -9.57 -30.95 6.75
C ASN A 421 -8.09 -30.50 6.69
N LEU A 422 -7.80 -29.32 6.14
CA LEU A 422 -6.43 -28.82 6.03
C LEU A 422 -5.82 -28.52 7.40
N CYS A 423 -6.55 -27.85 8.30
CA CYS A 423 -6.08 -27.62 9.66
C CYS A 423 -5.92 -28.93 10.44
N GLN A 424 -6.85 -29.88 10.26
CA GLN A 424 -6.76 -31.21 10.88
C GLN A 424 -5.53 -32.00 10.38
N ALA A 425 -5.22 -31.94 9.08
CA ALA A 425 -4.10 -32.65 8.46
C ALA A 425 -2.74 -32.28 9.08
N ILE A 426 -2.57 -31.00 9.44
CA ILE A 426 -1.35 -30.52 10.12
C ILE A 426 -1.46 -30.47 11.64
N GLY A 427 -2.59 -30.91 12.21
CA GLY A 427 -2.87 -30.83 13.64
C GLY A 427 -2.87 -29.39 14.17
N PHE A 428 -3.31 -28.42 13.35
CA PHE A 428 -3.36 -27.02 13.75
C PHE A 428 -4.42 -26.80 14.82
N GLN A 429 -4.00 -26.23 15.94
CA GLN A 429 -4.89 -25.77 17.00
C GLN A 429 -4.49 -24.37 17.43
N ILE A 430 -5.45 -23.51 17.72
CA ILE A 430 -5.23 -22.12 18.13
C ILE A 430 -6.07 -21.79 19.36
N ASN A 431 -5.54 -21.00 20.29
CA ASN A 431 -6.36 -20.41 21.34
C ASN A 431 -7.11 -19.19 20.78
N ASP A 432 -8.39 -19.35 20.48
CA ASP A 432 -9.27 -18.35 19.86
C ASP A 432 -10.34 -17.77 20.81
N GLN A 433 -10.30 -18.15 22.10
CA GLN A 433 -11.29 -17.73 23.09
C GLN A 433 -11.05 -16.30 23.57
N GLU A 434 -9.79 -15.91 23.77
CA GLU A 434 -9.42 -14.57 24.18
C GLU A 434 -8.09 -14.14 23.56
N MET A 435 -7.91 -12.83 23.40
CA MET A 435 -6.63 -12.26 22.99
C MET A 435 -5.62 -12.44 24.12
N PRO A 436 -4.42 -13.01 23.87
CA PRO A 436 -3.46 -13.25 24.94
C PRO A 436 -3.02 -11.98 25.65
N LYS A 437 -2.83 -12.09 26.97
CA LYS A 437 -2.29 -11.01 27.80
C LYS A 437 -0.81 -11.25 28.08
N VAL A 438 0.01 -10.23 27.90
CA VAL A 438 1.44 -10.26 28.19
C VAL A 438 1.75 -9.21 29.26
N LYS A 439 2.54 -9.63 30.25
CA LYS A 439 3.08 -8.74 31.27
C LYS A 439 4.14 -7.84 30.66
N THR A 440 3.92 -6.53 30.70
CA THR A 440 4.86 -5.54 30.18
C THR A 440 5.30 -4.56 31.25
N ARG A 441 6.42 -3.87 30.99
CA ARG A 441 7.00 -2.87 31.87
C ARG A 441 6.78 -1.50 31.28
N ILE A 442 6.29 -0.57 32.09
CA ILE A 442 6.35 0.85 31.79
C ILE A 442 7.72 1.32 32.26
N LEU A 443 8.55 1.79 31.34
CA LEU A 443 9.87 2.32 31.67
C LEU A 443 9.73 3.69 32.35
N PRO A 444 10.60 4.01 33.32
CA PRO A 444 10.63 5.33 33.93
C PRO A 444 10.87 6.38 32.86
N LYS A 445 10.15 7.49 32.97
CA LYS A 445 10.33 8.63 32.08
C LYS A 445 11.77 9.15 32.20
N PRO A 446 12.44 9.48 31.09
CA PRO A 446 13.76 10.11 31.17
C PRO A 446 13.61 11.48 31.86
N GLN A 447 14.66 11.94 32.53
CA GLN A 447 14.69 13.30 33.04
C GLN A 447 15.19 14.24 31.95
N ILE A 448 14.42 15.31 31.70
CA ILE A 448 14.83 16.38 30.78
C ILE A 448 15.22 17.60 31.61
N THR A 449 16.47 18.02 31.46
CA THR A 449 16.99 19.24 32.07
C THR A 449 16.86 20.40 31.09
N ASN A 450 16.10 21.44 31.47
CA ASN A 450 16.01 22.71 30.77
C ASN A 450 16.62 23.83 31.63
N GLY A 451 17.10 24.91 30.99
CA GLY A 451 17.69 26.07 31.67
C GLY A 451 19.21 26.01 31.87
N SER A 452 19.81 27.18 32.17
CA SER A 452 21.23 27.30 32.52
C SER A 452 21.50 26.68 33.90
N GLN A 453 22.76 26.33 34.19
CA GLN A 453 23.18 25.61 35.41
C GLN A 453 22.63 26.15 36.75
N GLN A 454 22.19 27.42 36.81
CA GLN A 454 21.70 28.10 38.00
C GLN A 454 20.18 28.00 38.23
N ARG A 455 19.37 27.59 37.23
CA ARG A 455 17.92 27.37 37.37
C ARG A 455 17.53 26.07 36.68
N ARG A 456 17.79 24.95 37.35
CA ARG A 456 17.35 23.63 36.91
C ARG A 456 15.89 23.43 37.31
N GLU A 457 14.97 23.88 36.48
CA GLU A 457 13.59 23.42 36.57
C GLU A 457 13.49 22.09 35.80
N GLN A 458 13.01 21.04 36.49
CA GLN A 458 12.79 19.74 35.86
C GLN A 458 11.54 19.86 34.98
N ALA A 459 11.67 19.65 33.67
CA ALA A 459 10.52 19.61 32.79
C ALA A 459 9.73 18.32 33.06
N GLU A 460 8.46 18.45 33.47
CA GLU A 460 7.61 17.30 33.69
C GLU A 460 7.22 16.67 32.34
N ILE A 461 7.65 15.44 32.08
CA ILE A 461 7.18 14.68 30.91
C ILE A 461 5.79 14.13 31.22
N ARG A 462 4.78 14.63 30.52
CA ARG A 462 3.41 14.09 30.56
C ARG A 462 3.14 13.34 29.27
N PHE A 463 2.91 12.02 29.33
CA PHE A 463 2.56 11.13 28.22
C PHE A 463 2.79 11.69 26.79
N GLY A 464 4.03 11.63 26.30
CA GLY A 464 4.37 12.02 24.92
C GLY A 464 4.43 13.53 24.64
N ASN A 465 4.11 14.37 25.63
CA ASN A 465 4.22 15.82 25.57
C ASN A 465 5.28 16.33 26.55
N ILE A 466 6.13 17.24 26.06
CA ILE A 466 7.13 17.94 26.87
C ILE A 466 6.67 19.39 26.99
N GLN A 467 6.40 19.84 28.21
CA GLN A 467 6.14 21.25 28.47
C GLN A 467 7.48 21.96 28.69
N LEU A 468 7.82 22.90 27.81
CA LEU A 468 9.08 23.64 27.89
C LEU A 468 9.04 24.77 28.94
N ASN A 469 7.84 25.24 29.32
CA ASN A 469 7.61 26.26 30.36
C ASN A 469 8.48 27.53 30.25
N GLY A 470 8.87 27.94 29.04
CA GLY A 470 9.72 29.13 28.85
C GLY A 470 11.21 28.88 29.06
N HIS A 471 11.65 27.62 29.15
CA HIS A 471 13.04 27.26 29.37
C HIS A 471 13.59 26.47 28.18
N LEU A 472 14.62 27.03 27.54
CA LEU A 472 15.48 26.31 26.60
C LEU A 472 16.76 25.89 27.33
N PHE A 473 17.38 24.78 26.94
CA PHE A 473 18.67 24.35 27.49
C PHE A 473 19.77 25.38 27.18
N GLN A 474 19.86 25.78 25.91
CA GLN A 474 20.75 26.86 25.45
C GLN A 474 19.98 27.79 24.49
N PRO A 475 19.36 28.87 24.99
CA PRO A 475 18.69 29.83 24.12
C PRO A 475 19.72 30.55 23.24
N LYS A 476 19.55 30.49 21.92
CA LYS A 476 20.31 31.35 20.99
C LYS A 476 19.47 32.60 20.69
N PRO A 477 19.98 33.81 20.95
CA PRO A 477 19.26 35.03 20.62
C PRO A 477 19.12 35.13 19.10
N ILE A 478 17.94 35.57 18.65
CA ILE A 478 17.73 36.01 17.27
C ILE A 478 17.93 37.52 17.31
N ILE A 479 18.95 38.02 16.63
CA ILE A 479 19.32 39.43 16.57
C ILE A 479 18.71 40.06 15.32
N LYS A 480 18.77 39.38 14.17
CA LYS A 480 18.21 39.83 12.89
C LYS A 480 17.17 38.84 12.39
N LEU A 481 15.97 39.33 12.12
CA LEU A 481 14.86 38.53 11.61
C LEU A 481 14.33 39.15 10.31
N SER A 482 14.26 38.34 9.26
CA SER A 482 13.57 38.71 8.01
C SER A 482 12.24 37.97 7.92
N LEU A 483 11.14 38.70 7.78
CA LEU A 483 9.80 38.15 7.58
C LEU A 483 9.35 38.52 6.17
N VAL A 484 9.07 37.53 5.32
CA VAL A 484 8.62 37.76 3.95
C VAL A 484 7.25 37.15 3.72
N HIS A 485 6.38 37.91 3.06
CA HIS A 485 5.09 37.44 2.57
C HIS A 485 5.14 37.38 1.04
N PHE A 486 4.75 36.22 0.50
CA PHE A 486 4.68 35.98 -0.95
C PHE A 486 3.22 35.93 -1.39
N GLY A 487 2.83 36.85 -2.28
CA GLY A 487 1.48 36.94 -2.84
C GLY A 487 0.84 38.32 -2.66
N GLN A 488 -0.47 38.41 -2.94
CA GLN A 488 -1.17 39.69 -2.95
C GLN A 488 -1.25 40.33 -1.55
N PHE A 489 -0.82 41.58 -1.45
CA PHE A 489 -0.76 42.29 -0.17
C PHE A 489 -1.97 43.22 0.02
N ASN A 490 -2.77 42.99 1.05
CA ASN A 490 -3.89 43.86 1.45
C ASN A 490 -3.86 44.17 2.96
N ASP A 491 -4.76 45.05 3.42
CA ASP A 491 -4.82 45.47 4.83
C ASP A 491 -5.09 44.31 5.80
N ALA A 492 -5.86 43.30 5.37
CA ALA A 492 -6.08 42.10 6.17
C ALA A 492 -4.77 41.32 6.39
N LYS A 493 -3.91 41.20 5.37
CA LYS A 493 -2.60 40.55 5.47
C LYS A 493 -1.61 41.36 6.30
N LYS A 494 -1.66 42.69 6.20
CA LYS A 494 -0.88 43.59 7.07
C LYS A 494 -1.23 43.36 8.55
N ASN A 495 -2.52 43.26 8.88
CA ASN A 495 -2.98 42.97 10.23
C ASN A 495 -2.56 41.57 10.69
N LEU A 496 -2.64 40.57 9.81
CA LEU A 496 -2.18 39.21 10.10
C LEU A 496 -0.68 39.16 10.45
N LEU A 497 0.18 39.76 9.62
CA LEU A 497 1.63 39.78 9.87
C LEU A 497 1.98 40.52 11.17
N THR A 498 1.25 41.60 11.48
CA THR A 498 1.40 42.35 12.73
C THR A 498 1.03 41.48 13.94
N ASN A 499 -0.13 40.80 13.88
CA ASN A 499 -0.59 39.90 14.93
C ASN A 499 0.36 38.71 15.14
N PHE A 500 0.86 38.13 14.04
CA PHE A 500 1.87 37.07 14.07
C PHE A 500 3.14 37.54 14.76
N THR A 501 3.68 38.70 14.34
CA THR A 501 4.91 39.28 14.90
C THR A 501 4.78 39.55 16.38
N ASN A 502 3.67 40.18 16.82
CA ASN A 502 3.41 40.46 18.23
C ASN A 502 3.33 39.17 19.06
N SER A 503 2.67 38.14 18.53
CA SER A 503 2.57 36.84 19.18
C SER A 503 3.93 36.14 19.27
N PHE A 504 4.69 36.13 18.19
CA PHE A 504 6.03 35.54 18.12
C PHE A 504 6.98 36.21 19.11
N PHE A 505 6.99 37.54 19.16
CA PHE A 505 7.78 38.32 20.12
C PHE A 505 7.36 38.07 21.57
N GLY A 506 6.06 37.94 21.83
CA GLY A 506 5.56 37.52 23.14
C GLY A 506 6.09 36.14 23.55
N ILE A 507 6.22 35.21 22.60
CA ILE A 507 6.82 33.89 22.84
C ILE A 507 8.33 34.00 23.09
N LEU A 508 9.09 34.72 22.25
CA LEU A 508 10.54 34.91 22.46
C LEU A 508 10.84 35.47 23.85
N LYS A 509 10.07 36.48 24.28
CA LYS A 509 10.18 37.07 25.61
C LYS A 509 9.92 36.05 26.72
N LYS A 510 8.91 35.19 26.59
CA LYS A 510 8.63 34.10 27.54
C LYS A 510 9.79 33.11 27.65
N PHE A 511 10.55 32.91 26.58
CA PHE A 511 11.75 32.06 26.54
C PHE A 511 13.05 32.80 26.91
N GLY A 512 12.96 34.04 27.40
CA GLY A 512 14.13 34.83 27.79
C GLY A 512 14.99 35.29 26.60
N MET A 513 14.47 35.24 25.38
CA MET A 513 15.15 35.72 24.18
C MET A 513 14.81 37.20 23.91
N PRO A 514 15.79 38.01 23.48
CA PRO A 514 15.55 39.42 23.15
C PRO A 514 14.68 39.57 21.91
N HIS A 515 14.07 40.75 21.75
CA HIS A 515 13.36 41.11 20.53
C HIS A 515 14.36 41.29 19.36
N PRO A 516 14.17 40.60 18.22
CA PRO A 516 15.04 40.76 17.06
C PRO A 516 14.76 42.07 16.33
N GLN A 517 15.78 42.55 15.61
CA GLN A 517 15.61 43.56 14.56
C GLN A 517 14.84 42.93 13.40
N LEU A 518 13.58 43.33 13.23
CA LEU A 518 12.69 42.80 12.21
C LEU A 518 12.74 43.63 10.92
N LYS A 519 12.91 42.95 9.79
CA LYS A 519 12.70 43.50 8.46
C LYS A 519 11.57 42.73 7.76
N ILE A 520 10.51 43.46 7.37
CA ILE A 520 9.36 42.88 6.67
C ILE A 520 9.51 43.10 5.16
N TRP A 521 9.31 42.05 4.39
CA TRP A 521 9.37 42.02 2.93
C TRP A 521 8.04 41.60 2.35
N LYS A 522 7.73 42.14 1.17
CA LYS A 522 6.50 41.89 0.42
C LYS A 522 6.90 41.66 -1.02
N LEU A 523 6.55 40.51 -1.56
CA LEU A 523 6.95 40.08 -2.89
C LEU A 523 5.80 39.33 -3.55
N ASP A 524 5.75 39.34 -4.86
CA ASP A 524 4.91 38.45 -5.62
C ASP A 524 5.51 37.03 -5.62
N ASP A 525 4.71 36.04 -6.00
CA ASP A 525 5.09 34.63 -5.93
C ASP A 525 5.85 34.12 -7.18
N THR A 526 6.44 35.05 -7.94
CA THR A 526 7.22 34.74 -9.14
C THR A 526 8.61 34.20 -8.78
N GLN A 527 9.13 33.27 -9.59
CA GLN A 527 10.42 32.64 -9.31
C GLN A 527 11.58 33.65 -9.27
N ASN A 528 11.57 34.66 -10.14
CA ASN A 528 12.61 35.68 -10.21
C ASN A 528 12.65 36.54 -8.94
N GLU A 529 11.50 37.00 -8.45
CA GLU A 529 11.44 37.80 -7.22
C GLU A 529 11.86 37.00 -5.99
N ILE A 530 11.49 35.71 -5.93
CA ILE A 530 11.93 34.81 -4.88
C ILE A 530 13.47 34.67 -4.90
N GLU A 531 14.08 34.51 -6.08
CA GLU A 531 15.53 34.39 -6.22
C GLU A 531 16.25 35.68 -5.83
N GLU A 532 15.83 36.83 -6.36
CA GLU A 532 16.39 38.15 -6.01
C GLU A 532 16.30 38.43 -4.51
N PHE A 533 15.17 38.07 -3.89
CA PHE A 533 15.00 38.20 -2.45
C PHE A 533 16.05 37.42 -1.67
N PHE A 534 16.32 36.16 -2.03
CA PHE A 534 17.32 35.36 -1.34
C PHE A 534 18.75 35.84 -1.62
N VAL A 535 19.04 36.37 -2.83
CA VAL A 535 20.31 37.08 -3.07
C VAL A 535 20.48 38.26 -2.12
N GLU A 536 19.43 39.06 -1.91
CA GLU A 536 19.45 40.16 -0.93
C GLU A 536 19.54 39.67 0.52
N GLN A 537 18.90 38.55 0.87
CA GLN A 537 19.00 37.99 2.21
C GLN A 537 20.42 37.52 2.52
N LYS A 538 21.12 36.92 1.54
CA LYS A 538 22.54 36.56 1.67
C LYS A 538 23.40 37.77 2.04
N ARG A 539 23.12 38.93 1.44
CA ARG A 539 23.82 40.18 1.74
C ARG A 539 23.51 40.72 3.13
N LEU A 540 22.25 40.64 3.55
CA LEU A 540 21.80 41.17 4.84
C LEU A 540 22.18 40.28 6.03
N ASN A 541 22.41 39.00 5.74
CA ASN A 541 22.74 37.95 6.69
C ASN A 541 21.84 37.99 7.94
N PRO A 542 20.51 37.82 7.78
CA PRO A 542 19.61 37.71 8.93
C PRO A 542 19.83 36.36 9.63
N ASP A 543 19.62 36.25 10.94
CA ASP A 543 19.81 34.97 11.65
C ASP A 543 18.69 33.97 11.29
N VAL A 544 17.49 34.49 11.00
CA VAL A 544 16.31 33.70 10.63
C VAL A 544 15.52 34.41 9.53
N ILE A 545 15.03 33.64 8.56
CA ILE A 545 14.07 34.08 7.55
C ILE A 545 12.77 33.29 7.73
N ILE A 546 11.65 34.00 7.91
CA ILE A 546 10.30 33.42 7.99
C ILE A 546 9.56 33.77 6.69
N CYS A 547 9.17 32.75 5.93
CA CYS A 547 8.40 32.90 4.71
C CYS A 547 6.93 32.53 4.94
N VAL A 548 6.02 33.45 4.64
CA VAL A 548 4.57 33.28 4.73
C VAL A 548 4.03 33.05 3.32
N LEU A 549 3.48 31.85 3.06
CA LEU A 549 3.02 31.43 1.74
C LEU A 549 1.50 31.36 1.64
N GLU A 550 0.93 31.87 0.53
CA GLU A 550 -0.48 31.74 0.16
C GLU A 550 -0.74 30.68 -0.91
N SER A 551 0.26 30.42 -1.76
CA SER A 551 0.25 29.41 -2.83
C SER A 551 1.23 28.28 -2.51
N ASP A 552 1.11 27.13 -3.18
CA ASP A 552 2.04 25.98 -3.02
C ASP A 552 3.37 26.22 -3.76
N ILE A 553 4.01 27.36 -3.50
CA ILE A 553 5.33 27.74 -4.04
C ILE A 553 6.48 27.27 -3.15
N LYS A 554 6.20 26.43 -2.15
CA LYS A 554 7.19 25.92 -1.19
C LYS A 554 8.41 25.30 -1.89
N ALA A 555 8.19 24.54 -2.96
CA ALA A 555 9.27 23.91 -3.71
C ALA A 555 10.18 24.95 -4.35
N SER A 556 9.60 25.99 -4.98
CA SER A 556 10.33 27.10 -5.60
C SER A 556 11.11 27.92 -4.56
N VAL A 557 10.48 28.27 -3.43
CA VAL A 557 11.15 29.01 -2.34
C VAL A 557 12.34 28.22 -1.79
N LYS A 558 12.19 26.92 -1.56
CA LYS A 558 13.29 26.05 -1.13
C LYS A 558 14.40 25.98 -2.17
N TYR A 559 14.04 25.81 -3.44
CA TYR A 559 14.99 25.74 -4.54
C TYR A 559 15.83 27.01 -4.61
N CYS A 560 15.19 28.19 -4.68
CA CYS A 560 15.90 29.47 -4.75
C CYS A 560 16.78 29.71 -3.51
N ALA A 561 16.31 29.40 -2.30
CA ALA A 561 17.11 29.54 -1.08
C ALA A 561 18.33 28.61 -1.04
N THR A 562 18.22 27.43 -1.65
CA THR A 562 19.34 26.46 -1.78
C THR A 562 20.35 26.93 -2.82
N VAL A 563 19.88 27.33 -4.01
CA VAL A 563 20.73 27.78 -5.13
C VAL A 563 21.49 29.06 -4.78
N THR A 564 20.88 29.97 -4.02
CA THR A 564 21.54 31.20 -3.57
C THR A 564 22.51 30.98 -2.40
N HIS A 565 22.58 29.77 -1.85
CA HIS A 565 23.35 29.40 -0.66
C HIS A 565 22.98 30.21 0.59
N VAL A 566 21.70 30.59 0.72
CA VAL A 566 21.15 31.13 1.97
C VAL A 566 20.83 30.01 2.96
N LEU A 567 20.55 28.82 2.45
CA LEU A 567 20.38 27.60 3.23
C LEU A 567 21.66 26.78 3.31
N ASN A 568 22.00 26.31 4.51
CA ASN A 568 22.73 25.06 4.69
C ASN A 568 21.72 23.93 4.94
N GLU A 569 22.05 22.71 4.50
CA GLU A 569 21.12 21.58 4.34
C GLU A 569 20.37 21.12 5.61
N ASP A 570 20.68 21.66 6.79
CA ASP A 570 20.35 21.00 8.07
C ASP A 570 19.10 21.48 8.82
N PHE A 571 18.44 22.62 8.49
CA PHE A 571 17.32 23.09 9.33
C PHE A 571 16.16 23.73 8.56
N LEU A 572 15.05 23.00 8.44
CA LEU A 572 13.75 23.48 7.98
C LEU A 572 12.65 23.15 8.99
N ILE A 573 11.99 24.16 9.54
CA ILE A 573 10.84 23.96 10.45
C ILE A 573 9.56 24.42 9.73
N LYS A 574 8.55 23.54 9.69
CA LYS A 574 7.23 23.78 9.11
C LYS A 574 6.20 23.82 10.24
N PHE A 575 5.34 24.85 10.27
CA PHE A 575 4.09 24.75 11.02
C PHE A 575 2.93 24.44 10.07
N THR A 576 2.00 23.60 10.50
CA THR A 576 0.77 23.27 9.75
C THR A 576 -0.44 23.65 10.59
N GLY A 577 -1.12 24.72 10.17
CA GLY A 577 -2.44 25.19 10.61
C GLY A 577 -3.07 25.99 9.44
N GLU A 578 -4.38 26.16 9.44
CA GLU A 578 -5.21 26.43 8.24
C GLU A 578 -4.72 27.54 7.28
N GLN A 579 -4.82 27.21 5.98
CA GLN A 579 -4.62 27.99 4.74
C GLN A 579 -3.34 28.84 4.56
N ILE A 580 -2.50 29.03 5.58
CA ILE A 580 -1.24 29.79 5.49
C ILE A 580 -0.09 28.95 6.05
N PHE A 581 0.95 28.74 5.24
CA PHE A 581 2.08 27.88 5.62
C PHE A 581 3.31 28.74 5.95
N PRO A 582 3.65 28.93 7.24
CA PRO A 582 4.92 29.53 7.60
C PRO A 582 6.06 28.51 7.42
N LEU A 583 7.08 28.90 6.67
CA LEU A 583 8.35 28.21 6.54
C LEU A 583 9.42 29.01 7.27
N VAL A 584 10.21 28.35 8.10
CA VAL A 584 11.32 28.99 8.83
C VAL A 584 12.63 28.42 8.32
N PHE A 585 13.53 29.33 7.93
CA PHE A 585 14.90 29.09 7.54
C PHE A 585 15.84 29.73 8.57
N ILE A 586 16.88 29.01 8.98
CA ILE A 586 17.92 29.52 9.89
C ILE A 586 19.17 29.76 9.04
N CYS A 587 19.70 30.97 9.04
CA CYS A 587 20.93 31.30 8.32
C CYS A 587 22.13 31.08 9.25
N THR A 588 23.31 30.82 8.67
CA THR A 588 24.56 30.65 9.41
C THR A 588 25.22 31.95 9.83
#